data_AF-A0A672ZQE0-F1
#
_entry.id   AF-A0A672ZQE0-F1
#
_cell.length_a   1.000
_cell.length_b   1.000
_cell.length_c   1.000
_cell.angle_alpha   90.00
_cell.angle_beta   90.00
_cell.angle_gamma   90.00
#
_symmetry.space_group_name_H-M   'P 1'
#
loop_
_entity.id
_entity.type
_entity.pdbx_description
1 polymer ?
#
loop_
_entity_poly.entity_id
_entity_poly.type
_entity_poly.pdbx_seq_one_letter_code
_entity_poly.pdbx_strand_id
1 'polypeptide(L)'
;MAEAQGRAKDLTETDTPLDPDEIPRCSSLTTKELQQNWKAEKQGDRPVRLLFEIPSFRIIHHALSKYVAYDVVVMRSGSFDSHRVSVERRYSDFSRLHHKLLEEFDDELEEVVLPRKLLSGNFNPENIAERQLALQDYLAKLYATRCVRYSALFSSFFTEQEQKKAHGLLRAGQFKSALEQLQTILEIQEKLAPWQSSTLTVHTLCAIAVCYRDLDKPEQAFAAAQKALPPVRRYGLANYRAPLLELLVDLGYQLGRPVAQLQEELMELRDAERGMVSPRSLKEVVVQEFI
;
A
#
# COMPACT_ATOMS: atom_id res chain seq x y z
N MET A 1 30.09 16.29 -87.28
CA MET A 1 30.95 15.59 -86.31
C MET A 1 31.24 16.55 -85.17
N ALA A 2 30.96 16.10 -83.94
CA ALA A 2 31.53 16.45 -82.64
C ALA A 2 31.96 17.89 -82.28
N GLU A 3 31.48 18.29 -81.08
CA GLU A 3 32.00 19.28 -80.11
C GLU A 3 31.82 20.77 -80.48
N ALA A 4 31.50 21.70 -79.56
CA ALA A 4 31.91 21.77 -78.15
C ALA A 4 31.06 22.74 -77.29
N GLN A 5 31.15 22.53 -75.97
CA GLN A 5 31.18 23.52 -74.85
C GLN A 5 29.95 24.44 -74.66
N GLY A 6 29.32 24.59 -73.48
CA GLY A 6 29.78 24.45 -72.10
C GLY A 6 29.66 25.81 -71.38
N ARG A 7 29.06 25.81 -70.16
CA ARG A 7 29.27 26.75 -69.02
C ARG A 7 28.06 27.58 -68.50
N ALA A 8 27.41 27.03 -67.47
CA ALA A 8 27.19 27.52 -66.09
C ALA A 8 26.82 28.99 -65.75
N LYS A 9 25.80 29.10 -64.86
CA LYS A 9 25.46 30.14 -63.83
C LYS A 9 24.91 31.48 -64.37
N ASP A 10 23.88 32.14 -63.82
CA ASP A 10 23.43 32.37 -62.43
C ASP A 10 21.91 32.70 -62.39
N LEU A 11 21.16 32.22 -61.38
CA LEU A 11 20.48 32.98 -60.31
C LEU A 11 19.56 34.14 -60.75
N THR A 12 18.24 33.93 -60.62
CA THR A 12 17.31 34.92 -60.03
C THR A 12 16.12 34.23 -59.38
N GLU A 13 15.78 34.76 -58.21
CA GLU A 13 14.75 34.37 -57.27
C GLU A 13 13.35 34.36 -57.90
N THR A 14 12.52 33.38 -57.52
CA THR A 14 11.07 33.51 -57.61
C THR A 14 10.44 33.20 -56.27
N ASP A 15 10.04 34.29 -55.61
CA ASP A 15 9.03 34.42 -54.58
C ASP A 15 7.94 33.35 -54.67
N THR A 16 7.76 32.59 -53.59
CA THR A 16 6.52 31.85 -53.35
C THR A 16 5.87 32.46 -52.12
N PRO A 17 4.62 32.95 -52.18
CA PRO A 17 3.99 33.64 -51.06
C PRO A 17 3.75 32.70 -49.88
N LEU A 18 4.18 33.11 -48.69
CA LEU A 18 3.81 32.50 -47.41
C LEU A 18 2.32 32.74 -47.12
N ASP A 19 1.61 31.67 -46.79
CA ASP A 19 0.21 31.68 -46.37
C ASP A 19 0.05 32.53 -45.07
N PRO A 20 -0.88 33.50 -44.98
CA PRO A 20 -0.95 34.41 -43.83
C PRO A 20 -1.56 33.82 -42.54
N ASP A 21 -1.91 32.54 -42.49
CA ASP A 21 -2.80 32.01 -41.44
C ASP A 21 -2.13 31.19 -40.31
N GLU A 22 -0.80 31.07 -40.26
CA GLU A 22 -0.11 30.48 -39.10
C GLU A 22 0.38 31.54 -38.10
N ILE A 23 -0.57 32.25 -37.49
CA ILE A 23 -0.33 32.90 -36.19
C ILE A 23 -0.68 31.87 -35.11
N PRO A 24 0.21 31.56 -34.13
CA PRO A 24 -0.16 30.71 -33.01
C PRO A 24 -1.26 31.44 -32.22
N ARG A 25 -2.49 30.92 -32.28
CA ARG A 25 -3.61 31.42 -31.47
C ARG A 25 -3.27 31.20 -30.00
N CYS A 26 -2.73 32.23 -29.36
CA CYS A 26 -2.60 32.31 -27.92
C CYS A 26 -4.04 32.33 -27.35
N SER A 27 -4.50 31.21 -26.82
CA SER A 27 -5.85 31.06 -26.27
C SER A 27 -5.97 31.86 -24.96
N SER A 28 -6.43 33.10 -25.07
CA SER A 28 -6.79 33.94 -23.92
C SER A 28 -8.13 33.50 -23.34
N LEU A 29 -8.12 32.43 -22.55
CA LEU A 29 -9.30 32.01 -21.79
C LEU A 29 -9.74 33.13 -20.83
N THR A 30 -11.02 33.44 -20.80
CA THR A 30 -11.58 34.37 -19.83
C THR A 30 -11.49 33.79 -18.41
N THR A 31 -11.49 34.65 -17.38
CA THR A 31 -11.47 34.19 -15.97
C THR A 31 -12.66 33.28 -15.64
N LYS A 32 -13.78 33.45 -16.33
CA LYS A 32 -14.98 32.61 -16.21
C LYS A 32 -14.80 31.24 -16.86
N GLU A 33 -14.20 31.18 -18.04
CA GLU A 33 -13.85 29.92 -18.72
C GLU A 33 -12.76 29.17 -17.98
N LEU A 34 -11.77 29.87 -17.41
CA LEU A 34 -10.79 29.29 -16.49
C LEU A 34 -11.49 28.70 -15.26
N GLN A 35 -12.38 29.44 -14.59
CA GLN A 35 -13.12 28.89 -13.45
C GLN A 35 -14.01 27.71 -13.81
N GLN A 36 -14.60 27.69 -15.00
CA GLN A 36 -15.41 26.57 -15.49
C GLN A 36 -14.55 25.37 -15.86
N ASN A 37 -13.42 25.56 -16.55
CA ASN A 37 -12.45 24.50 -16.82
C ASN A 37 -11.85 23.95 -15.54
N TRP A 38 -11.53 24.79 -14.55
CA TRP A 38 -11.05 24.35 -13.25
C TRP A 38 -12.12 23.57 -12.47
N LYS A 39 -13.40 23.94 -12.58
CA LYS A 39 -14.51 23.17 -12.00
C LYS A 39 -14.74 21.86 -12.73
N ALA A 40 -14.63 21.83 -14.07
CA ALA A 40 -14.76 20.64 -14.88
C ALA A 40 -13.58 19.67 -14.67
N GLU A 41 -12.35 20.17 -14.55
CA GLU A 41 -11.16 19.38 -14.20
C GLU A 41 -11.23 18.82 -12.79
N LYS A 42 -11.83 19.56 -11.84
CA LYS A 42 -12.10 19.07 -10.49
C LYS A 42 -13.29 18.09 -10.42
N GLN A 43 -14.21 18.15 -11.39
CA GLN A 43 -15.31 17.18 -11.55
C GLN A 43 -14.89 15.93 -12.32
N GLY A 44 -13.77 15.97 -13.05
CA GLY A 44 -13.11 14.78 -13.56
C GLY A 44 -12.63 13.96 -12.37
N ASP A 45 -13.39 12.95 -11.99
CA ASP A 45 -13.10 12.00 -10.93
C ASP A 45 -11.74 11.35 -11.22
N ARG A 46 -10.65 11.97 -10.74
CA ARG A 46 -9.31 11.43 -10.95
C ARG A 46 -9.30 10.11 -10.21
N PRO A 47 -9.12 8.96 -10.91
CA PRO A 47 -9.15 7.68 -10.24
C PRO A 47 -8.09 7.70 -9.14
N VAL A 48 -8.49 7.34 -7.92
CA VAL A 48 -7.55 7.25 -6.80
C VAL A 48 -6.43 6.29 -7.22
N ARG A 49 -5.18 6.72 -7.10
CA ARG A 49 -4.01 5.89 -7.46
C ARG A 49 -3.09 5.78 -6.26
N LEU A 50 -2.55 4.59 -6.05
CA LEU A 50 -1.48 4.39 -5.09
C LEU A 50 -0.16 4.91 -5.68
N LEU A 51 0.59 5.68 -4.88
CA LEU A 51 1.89 6.23 -5.21
C LEU A 51 2.91 5.81 -4.16
N PHE A 52 4.17 5.73 -4.58
CA PHE A 52 5.29 5.38 -3.72
C PHE A 52 6.35 6.46 -3.84
N GLU A 53 6.90 6.86 -2.70
CA GLU A 53 8.04 7.76 -2.65
C GLU A 53 9.11 7.17 -1.72
N ILE A 54 10.38 7.42 -2.06
CA ILE A 54 11.51 7.05 -1.20
C ILE A 54 12.29 8.33 -0.83
N PRO A 55 11.73 9.20 0.01
CA PRO A 55 12.25 10.54 0.24
C PRO A 55 13.54 10.57 1.07
N SER A 56 13.83 9.51 1.83
CA SER A 56 15.00 9.47 2.69
C SER A 56 15.58 8.06 2.82
N PHE A 57 16.83 8.03 3.27
CA PHE A 57 17.53 6.80 3.61
C PHE A 57 18.34 7.03 4.90
N ARG A 58 18.63 5.95 5.60
CA ARG A 58 19.59 5.95 6.72
C ARG A 58 20.56 4.79 6.60
N ILE A 59 21.79 5.02 7.01
CA ILE A 59 22.80 3.98 7.10
C ILE A 59 22.69 3.37 8.50
N ILE A 60 22.29 2.11 8.56
CA ILE A 60 22.18 1.36 9.81
C ILE A 60 23.50 0.67 10.10
N HIS A 61 23.97 0.85 11.33
CA HIS A 61 25.14 0.19 11.88
C HIS A 61 24.70 -0.79 12.98
N HIS A 62 24.87 -2.08 12.72
CA HIS A 62 24.81 -3.13 13.73
C HIS A 62 26.21 -3.61 14.04
N ALA A 63 26.38 -4.30 15.18
CA ALA A 63 27.66 -4.80 15.65
C ALA A 63 28.45 -5.61 14.58
N LEU A 64 27.75 -6.34 13.71
CA LEU A 64 28.34 -7.20 12.68
C LEU A 64 27.88 -6.87 11.25
N SER A 65 27.07 -5.81 11.05
CA SER A 65 26.58 -5.49 9.70
C SER A 65 26.32 -4.00 9.52
N LYS A 66 26.53 -3.53 8.30
CA LYS A 66 26.22 -2.17 7.88
C LYS A 66 25.35 -2.24 6.63
N TYR A 67 24.23 -1.55 6.61
CA TYR A 67 23.34 -1.52 5.43
C TYR A 67 22.63 -0.19 5.28
N VAL A 68 22.15 0.08 4.05
CA VAL A 68 21.30 1.23 3.76
C VAL A 68 19.85 0.79 3.87
N ALA A 69 19.08 1.58 4.61
CA ALA A 69 17.66 1.38 4.80
C ALA A 69 16.91 2.58 4.22
N TYR A 70 15.89 2.29 3.44
CA TYR A 70 15.10 3.24 2.68
C TYR A 70 13.76 3.44 3.36
N ASP A 71 13.36 4.69 3.52
CA ASP A 71 12.04 5.04 4.01
C ASP A 71 11.05 5.04 2.85
N VAL A 72 10.20 4.03 2.76
CA VAL A 72 9.24 3.85 1.66
C VAL A 72 7.88 4.38 2.08
N VAL A 73 7.48 5.51 1.52
CA VAL A 73 6.21 6.18 1.79
C VAL A 73 5.14 5.65 0.84
N VAL A 74 3.95 5.36 1.38
CA VAL A 74 2.77 4.94 0.61
C VAL A 74 1.70 6.02 0.66
N MET A 75 1.23 6.47 -0.49
CA MET A 75 0.25 7.55 -0.60
C MET A 75 -0.88 7.25 -1.58
N ARG A 76 -2.04 7.87 -1.37
CA ARG A 76 -3.16 7.83 -2.33
C ARG A 76 -3.33 9.19 -3.02
N SER A 77 -3.08 9.23 -4.33
CA SER A 77 -3.39 10.38 -5.18
C SER A 77 -4.90 10.49 -5.41
N GLY A 78 -5.42 11.70 -5.58
CA GLY A 78 -6.84 11.96 -5.83
C GLY A 78 -7.73 11.96 -4.58
N SER A 79 -7.16 11.66 -3.41
CA SER A 79 -7.81 11.82 -2.10
C SER A 79 -6.98 12.75 -1.21
N PHE A 80 -7.61 13.41 -0.24
CA PHE A 80 -6.87 14.11 0.81
C PHE A 80 -6.17 13.07 1.69
N ASP A 81 -4.89 12.84 1.44
CA ASP A 81 -4.04 11.95 2.21
C ASP A 81 -3.38 12.75 3.35
N SER A 82 -4.07 12.84 4.49
CA SER A 82 -3.64 13.66 5.63
C SER A 82 -2.49 13.06 6.44
N HIS A 83 -2.25 11.76 6.30
CA HIS A 83 -1.30 11.03 7.13
C HIS A 83 -0.25 10.37 6.24
N ARG A 84 1.00 10.79 6.40
CA ARG A 84 2.13 10.23 5.67
C ARG A 84 2.67 9.04 6.44
N VAL A 85 2.38 7.84 5.96
CA VAL A 85 2.91 6.58 6.51
C VAL A 85 4.01 6.00 5.64
N SER A 86 4.99 5.42 6.32
CA SER A 86 6.16 4.84 5.68
C SER A 86 6.63 3.57 6.37
N VAL A 87 7.39 2.77 5.63
CA VAL A 87 8.01 1.53 6.09
C VAL A 87 9.48 1.53 5.74
N GLU A 88 10.30 0.99 6.62
CA GLU A 88 11.73 0.87 6.36
C GLU A 88 12.05 -0.42 5.62
N ARG A 89 12.70 -0.32 4.47
CA ARG A 89 13.15 -1.49 3.69
C ARG A 89 14.59 -1.32 3.24
N ARG A 90 15.38 -2.38 3.32
CA ARG A 90 16.71 -2.42 2.70
C ARG A 90 16.63 -3.05 1.32
N TYR A 91 17.66 -2.84 0.49
CA TYR A 91 17.71 -3.40 -0.87
C TYR A 91 17.40 -4.91 -0.94
N SER A 92 17.91 -5.69 0.01
CA SER A 92 17.66 -7.14 0.02
C SER A 92 16.20 -7.51 0.27
N ASP A 93 15.39 -6.63 0.85
CA ASP A 93 13.95 -6.87 1.02
C ASP A 93 13.23 -6.74 -0.33
N PHE A 94 13.57 -5.72 -1.12
CA PHE A 94 13.10 -5.59 -2.51
C PHE A 94 13.56 -6.76 -3.37
N SER A 95 14.82 -7.17 -3.22
CA SER A 95 15.35 -8.33 -3.94
C SER A 95 14.56 -9.60 -3.61
N ARG A 96 14.29 -9.86 -2.33
CA ARG A 96 13.48 -11.01 -1.91
C ARG A 96 12.03 -10.93 -2.42
N LEU A 97 11.41 -9.74 -2.41
CA LEU A 97 10.10 -9.55 -3.02
C LEU A 97 10.15 -9.92 -4.51
N HIS A 98 11.12 -9.39 -5.25
CA HIS A 98 11.23 -9.63 -6.69
C HIS A 98 11.36 -11.12 -7.01
N HIS A 99 12.20 -11.86 -6.28
CA HIS A 99 12.37 -13.30 -6.51
C HIS A 99 11.05 -14.05 -6.28
N LYS A 100 10.34 -13.79 -5.18
CA LYS A 100 9.03 -14.40 -4.92
C LYS A 100 7.99 -14.06 -6.00
N LEU A 101 8.04 -12.83 -6.51
CA LEU A 101 7.13 -12.41 -7.59
C LEU A 101 7.46 -13.11 -8.91
N LEU A 102 8.74 -13.33 -9.24
CA LEU A 102 9.13 -14.11 -10.42
C LEU A 102 8.74 -15.59 -10.28
N GLU A 103 8.78 -16.15 -9.07
CA GLU A 103 8.30 -17.51 -8.82
C GLU A 103 6.79 -17.66 -9.11
N GLU A 104 5.99 -16.60 -8.97
CA GLU A 104 4.53 -16.61 -9.19
C GLU A 104 4.08 -16.03 -10.54
N PHE A 105 4.82 -15.06 -11.11
CA PHE A 105 4.40 -14.19 -12.22
C PHE A 105 5.54 -13.87 -13.20
N ASP A 106 6.40 -14.84 -13.49
CA ASP A 106 7.61 -14.67 -14.33
C ASP A 106 7.32 -13.95 -15.65
N ASP A 107 6.38 -14.49 -16.44
CA ASP A 107 5.98 -13.97 -17.75
C ASP A 107 5.43 -12.53 -17.67
N GLU A 108 4.64 -12.20 -16.65
CA GLU A 108 4.07 -10.85 -16.48
C GLU A 108 5.10 -9.81 -15.99
N LEU A 109 6.29 -10.24 -15.58
CA LEU A 109 7.35 -9.40 -15.04
C LEU A 109 8.57 -9.27 -15.94
N GLU A 110 8.53 -9.78 -17.18
CA GLU A 110 9.62 -9.65 -18.16
C GLU A 110 10.12 -8.20 -18.32
N GLU A 111 9.22 -7.22 -18.31
CA GLU A 111 9.56 -5.79 -18.46
C GLU A 111 9.94 -5.10 -17.14
N VAL A 112 9.73 -5.76 -15.99
CA VAL A 112 9.93 -5.15 -14.66
C VAL A 112 11.29 -5.53 -14.08
N VAL A 113 12.27 -4.66 -14.31
CA VAL A 113 13.64 -4.87 -13.87
C VAL A 113 13.89 -4.28 -12.47
N LEU A 114 14.36 -5.12 -11.54
CA LEU A 114 14.89 -4.67 -10.25
C LEU A 114 16.25 -3.98 -10.41
N PRO A 115 16.53 -2.85 -9.72
CA PRO A 115 17.85 -2.22 -9.74
C PRO A 115 18.97 -3.19 -9.34
N ARG A 116 20.10 -3.14 -10.04
CA ARG A 116 21.20 -4.09 -9.84
C ARG A 116 21.83 -3.95 -8.45
N LYS A 117 22.28 -5.08 -7.91
CA LYS A 117 23.06 -5.12 -6.68
C LYS A 117 24.42 -4.49 -6.94
N LEU A 118 24.80 -3.54 -6.09
CA LEU A 118 26.13 -2.91 -6.16
C LEU A 118 27.11 -3.79 -5.37
N LEU A 119 28.22 -4.17 -6.01
CA LEU A 119 29.29 -4.95 -5.40
C LEU A 119 30.28 -4.07 -4.62
N SER A 120 30.37 -2.78 -4.95
CA SER A 120 31.18 -1.77 -4.28
C SER A 120 30.46 -0.42 -4.27
N GLY A 121 30.86 0.49 -3.38
CA GLY A 121 30.33 1.86 -3.35
C GLY A 121 28.86 1.97 -2.92
N ASN A 122 28.29 0.95 -2.26
CA ASN A 122 26.90 0.95 -1.83
C ASN A 122 26.58 1.98 -0.72
N PHE A 123 27.61 2.64 -0.16
CA PHE A 123 27.47 3.74 0.79
C PHE A 123 27.83 5.11 0.19
N ASN A 124 28.17 5.16 -1.11
CA ASN A 124 28.36 6.44 -1.80
C ASN A 124 26.98 7.13 -1.92
N PRO A 125 26.84 8.41 -1.51
CA PRO A 125 25.57 9.12 -1.53
C PRO A 125 24.93 9.20 -2.93
N GLU A 126 25.73 9.35 -4.00
CA GLU A 126 25.23 9.39 -5.38
C GLU A 126 24.60 8.05 -5.78
N ASN A 127 25.30 6.94 -5.51
CA ASN A 127 24.80 5.58 -5.74
C ASN A 127 23.54 5.28 -4.91
N ILE A 128 23.45 5.83 -3.70
CA ILE A 128 22.26 5.67 -2.86
C ILE A 128 21.09 6.43 -3.49
N ALA A 129 21.29 7.69 -3.89
CA ALA A 129 20.27 8.54 -4.49
C ALA A 129 19.74 7.97 -5.82
N GLU A 130 20.64 7.51 -6.70
CA GLU A 130 20.26 6.84 -7.95
C GLU A 130 19.44 5.58 -7.67
N ARG A 131 19.86 4.77 -6.69
CA ARG A 131 19.11 3.58 -6.28
C ARG A 131 17.75 3.92 -5.67
N GLN A 132 17.62 5.02 -4.91
CA GLN A 132 16.32 5.45 -4.38
C GLN A 132 15.32 5.69 -5.50
N LEU A 133 15.72 6.46 -6.51
CA LEU A 133 14.87 6.74 -7.67
C LEU A 133 14.51 5.45 -8.41
N ALA A 134 15.50 4.59 -8.66
CA ALA A 134 15.28 3.33 -9.35
C ALA A 134 14.36 2.36 -8.57
N LEU A 135 14.44 2.33 -7.24
CA LEU A 135 13.53 1.54 -6.39
C LEU A 135 12.11 2.12 -6.35
N GLN A 136 11.98 3.44 -6.40
CA GLN A 136 10.68 4.10 -6.51
C GLN A 136 10.01 3.75 -7.85
N ASP A 137 10.74 3.86 -8.96
CA ASP A 137 10.25 3.48 -10.29
C ASP A 137 9.91 1.99 -10.37
N TYR A 138 10.71 1.14 -9.72
CA TYR A 138 10.44 -0.29 -9.60
C TYR A 138 9.10 -0.57 -8.89
N LEU A 139 8.81 0.07 -7.75
CA LEU A 139 7.53 -0.08 -7.06
C LEU A 139 6.36 0.42 -7.92
N ALA A 140 6.55 1.53 -8.64
CA ALA A 140 5.54 2.05 -9.56
C ALA A 140 5.24 1.06 -10.70
N LYS A 141 6.27 0.41 -11.27
CA LYS A 141 6.13 -0.64 -12.29
C LYS A 141 5.43 -1.89 -11.74
N LEU A 142 5.84 -2.39 -10.57
CA LEU A 142 5.17 -3.51 -9.91
C LEU A 142 3.69 -3.23 -9.69
N TYR A 143 3.35 -2.03 -9.21
CA TYR A 143 1.97 -1.63 -9.03
C TYR A 143 1.23 -1.48 -10.38
N ALA A 144 1.89 -1.05 -11.45
CA ALA A 144 1.28 -1.00 -12.78
C ALA A 144 0.89 -2.41 -13.28
N THR A 145 1.66 -3.45 -12.95
CA THR A 145 1.37 -4.84 -13.26
C THR A 145 0.17 -5.36 -12.45
N ARG A 146 -0.90 -5.78 -13.15
CA ARG A 146 -2.19 -6.11 -12.50
C ARG A 146 -2.09 -7.31 -11.55
N CYS A 147 -1.52 -8.44 -11.95
CA CYS A 147 -1.42 -9.63 -11.08
C CYS A 147 -0.67 -9.32 -9.78
N VAL A 148 0.47 -8.64 -9.88
CA VAL A 148 1.26 -8.20 -8.73
C VAL A 148 0.47 -7.24 -7.84
N ARG A 149 -0.21 -6.25 -8.43
CA ARG A 149 -1.01 -5.28 -7.67
C ARG A 149 -2.01 -5.93 -6.73
N TYR A 150 -2.65 -7.02 -7.14
CA TYR A 150 -3.64 -7.75 -6.33
C TYR A 150 -3.05 -8.92 -5.53
N SER A 151 -1.76 -9.22 -5.68
CA SER A 151 -1.10 -10.29 -4.95
C SER A 151 -0.87 -9.92 -3.48
N ALA A 152 -1.01 -10.91 -2.61
CA ALA A 152 -0.66 -10.80 -1.19
C ALA A 152 0.84 -10.54 -0.98
N LEU A 153 1.71 -10.96 -1.91
CA LEU A 153 3.15 -10.68 -1.85
C LEU A 153 3.44 -9.18 -1.84
N PHE A 154 2.68 -8.42 -2.64
CA PHE A 154 2.85 -6.98 -2.76
C PHE A 154 2.43 -6.25 -1.49
N SER A 155 1.25 -6.56 -0.93
CA SER A 155 0.81 -5.93 0.33
C SER A 155 1.64 -6.39 1.55
N SER A 156 2.09 -7.64 1.56
CA SER A 156 2.97 -8.18 2.60
C SER A 156 4.32 -7.46 2.62
N PHE A 157 4.85 -7.05 1.47
CA PHE A 157 6.09 -6.25 1.42
C PHE A 157 6.00 -5.00 2.29
N PHE A 158 4.84 -4.37 2.43
CA PHE A 158 4.68 -3.15 3.24
C PHE A 158 4.36 -3.43 4.71
N THR A 159 3.87 -4.61 5.07
CA THR A 159 3.27 -4.80 6.40
C THR A 159 3.78 -6.01 7.16
N GLU A 160 4.32 -7.05 6.52
CA GLU A 160 4.65 -8.32 7.16
C GLU A 160 5.72 -8.16 8.28
N GLN A 161 6.76 -7.38 8.04
CA GLN A 161 7.82 -7.16 9.04
C GLN A 161 7.30 -6.38 10.24
N GLU A 162 6.45 -5.39 10.00
CA GLU A 162 5.82 -4.56 11.02
C GLU A 162 4.82 -5.39 11.83
N GLN A 163 4.04 -6.25 11.18
CA GLN A 163 3.13 -7.19 11.85
C GLN A 163 3.89 -8.13 12.78
N LYS A 164 4.98 -8.74 12.32
CA LYS A 164 5.82 -9.61 13.17
C LYS A 164 6.35 -8.88 14.40
N LYS A 165 6.80 -7.63 14.25
CA LYS A 165 7.25 -6.79 15.37
C LYS A 165 6.10 -6.47 16.33
N ALA A 166 4.96 -6.04 15.82
CA ALA A 166 3.79 -5.70 16.60
C ALA A 166 3.23 -6.91 17.38
N HIS A 167 3.14 -8.07 16.75
CA HIS A 167 2.73 -9.32 17.41
C HIS A 167 3.79 -9.82 18.41
N GLY A 168 5.08 -9.53 18.18
CA GLY A 168 6.13 -9.72 19.18
C GLY A 168 5.90 -8.88 20.45
N LEU A 169 5.58 -7.59 20.29
CA LEU A 169 5.25 -6.68 21.39
C LEU A 169 3.97 -7.11 22.13
N LEU A 170 2.94 -7.51 21.38
CA LEU A 170 1.68 -8.02 21.94
C LEU A 170 1.93 -9.25 22.81
N ARG A 171 2.73 -10.21 22.32
CA ARG A 171 3.14 -11.40 23.09
C ARG A 171 3.94 -11.06 24.33
N ALA A 172 4.75 -10.01 24.28
CA ALA A 172 5.49 -9.48 25.44
C ALA A 172 4.63 -8.65 26.41
N GLY A 173 3.31 -8.51 26.16
CA GLY A 173 2.41 -7.72 26.98
C GLY A 173 2.59 -6.20 26.83
N GLN A 174 3.37 -5.73 25.85
CA GLN A 174 3.61 -4.33 25.58
C GLN A 174 2.50 -3.74 24.69
N PHE A 175 1.26 -3.78 25.18
CA PHE A 175 0.06 -3.46 24.38
C PHE A 175 0.05 -2.03 23.84
N LYS A 176 0.58 -1.05 24.58
CA LYS A 176 0.66 0.35 24.12
C LYS A 176 1.57 0.48 22.89
N SER A 177 2.77 -0.06 22.96
CA SER A 177 3.74 -0.02 21.85
C SER A 177 3.29 -0.89 20.68
N ALA A 178 2.64 -2.04 20.94
CA ALA A 178 2.02 -2.85 19.90
C ALA A 178 0.93 -2.07 19.16
N LEU A 179 0.05 -1.39 19.90
CA LEU A 179 -1.03 -0.58 19.34
C LEU A 179 -0.51 0.55 18.45
N GLU A 180 0.54 1.27 18.87
CA GLU A 180 1.18 2.32 18.06
C GLU A 180 1.65 1.76 16.70
N GLN A 181 2.30 0.59 16.69
CA GLN A 181 2.72 -0.06 15.43
C GLN A 181 1.52 -0.55 14.60
N LEU A 182 0.54 -1.19 15.24
CA LEU A 182 -0.65 -1.71 14.54
C LEU A 182 -1.47 -0.61 13.88
N GLN A 183 -1.55 0.59 14.48
CA GLN A 183 -2.22 1.74 13.88
C GLN A 183 -1.54 2.18 12.58
N THR A 184 -0.20 2.28 12.58
CA THR A 184 0.56 2.58 11.36
C THR A 184 0.34 1.51 10.29
N ILE A 185 0.33 0.23 10.69
CA ILE A 185 0.07 -0.89 9.77
C ILE A 185 -1.34 -0.81 9.18
N LEU A 186 -2.35 -0.55 10.02
CA LEU A 186 -3.73 -0.42 9.58
C LEU A 186 -3.88 0.70 8.55
N GLU A 187 -3.24 1.85 8.78
CA GLU A 187 -3.29 2.97 7.85
C GLU A 187 -2.68 2.59 6.48
N ILE A 188 -1.54 1.90 6.46
CA ILE A 188 -0.95 1.38 5.22
C ILE A 188 -1.93 0.41 4.54
N GLN A 189 -2.53 -0.52 5.28
CA GLN A 189 -3.48 -1.48 4.73
C GLN A 189 -4.73 -0.78 4.17
N GLU A 190 -5.25 0.25 4.82
CA GLU A 190 -6.38 1.06 4.33
C GLU A 190 -6.04 1.81 3.04
N LYS A 191 -4.78 2.25 2.87
CA LYS A 191 -4.31 2.82 1.60
C LYS A 191 -4.26 1.77 0.49
N LEU A 192 -3.87 0.53 0.82
CA LEU A 192 -3.78 -0.59 -0.12
C LEU A 192 -5.15 -1.24 -0.42
N ALA A 193 -6.11 -1.14 0.50
CA ALA A 193 -7.38 -1.88 0.50
C ALA A 193 -8.17 -1.87 -0.83
N PRO A 194 -8.24 -0.78 -1.61
CA PRO A 194 -9.00 -0.77 -2.86
C PRO A 194 -8.51 -1.80 -3.91
N TRP A 195 -7.26 -2.26 -3.79
CA TRP A 195 -6.65 -3.22 -4.72
C TRP A 195 -6.25 -4.54 -4.05
N GLN A 196 -6.78 -4.80 -2.86
CA GLN A 196 -6.40 -5.96 -2.06
C GLN A 196 -7.64 -6.74 -1.63
N SER A 197 -7.42 -7.92 -1.06
CA SER A 197 -8.52 -8.67 -0.44
C SER A 197 -9.18 -7.84 0.66
N SER A 198 -10.50 -7.88 0.71
CA SER A 198 -11.30 -7.28 1.80
C SER A 198 -10.92 -7.81 3.19
N THR A 199 -10.20 -8.93 3.27
CA THR A 199 -9.71 -9.53 4.53
C THR A 199 -8.37 -8.96 5.01
N LEU A 200 -7.71 -8.08 4.23
CA LEU A 200 -6.37 -7.57 4.52
C LEU A 200 -6.25 -6.94 5.93
N THR A 201 -7.27 -6.19 6.35
CA THR A 201 -7.25 -5.44 7.62
C THR A 201 -7.68 -6.26 8.84
N VAL A 202 -8.24 -7.45 8.64
CA VAL A 202 -8.89 -8.21 9.72
C VAL A 202 -7.92 -8.57 10.84
N HIS A 203 -6.75 -9.13 10.50
CA HIS A 203 -5.74 -9.54 11.47
C HIS A 203 -5.30 -8.35 12.35
N THR A 204 -5.03 -7.21 11.71
CA THR A 204 -4.62 -5.96 12.37
C THR A 204 -5.72 -5.41 13.28
N LEU A 205 -6.96 -5.35 12.79
CA LEU A 205 -8.10 -4.85 13.57
C LEU A 205 -8.38 -5.73 14.79
N CYS A 206 -8.26 -7.06 14.64
CA CYS A 206 -8.39 -8.00 15.76
C CYS A 206 -7.27 -7.78 16.79
N ALA A 207 -6.02 -7.61 16.36
CA ALA A 207 -4.91 -7.33 17.25
C ALA A 207 -5.06 -5.97 17.97
N ILE A 208 -5.55 -4.94 17.27
CA ILE A 208 -5.89 -3.63 17.84
C ILE A 208 -6.99 -3.77 18.90
N ALA A 209 -8.06 -4.53 18.62
CA ALA A 209 -9.15 -4.75 19.55
C ALA A 209 -8.66 -5.43 20.84
N VAL A 210 -7.79 -6.44 20.72
CA VAL A 210 -7.13 -7.10 21.87
C VAL A 210 -6.28 -6.11 22.66
N CYS A 211 -5.47 -5.29 21.99
CA CYS A 211 -4.64 -4.28 22.66
C CYS A 211 -5.50 -3.26 23.43
N TYR A 212 -6.59 -2.75 22.83
CA TYR A 212 -7.48 -1.82 23.52
C TYR A 212 -8.19 -2.45 24.70
N ARG A 213 -8.66 -3.69 24.57
CA ARG A 213 -9.28 -4.41 25.69
C ARG A 213 -8.31 -4.56 26.85
N ASP A 214 -7.09 -4.99 26.59
CA ASP A 214 -6.07 -5.22 27.63
C ASP A 214 -5.51 -3.89 28.20
N LEU A 215 -5.76 -2.76 27.54
CA LEU A 215 -5.49 -1.40 28.03
C LEU A 215 -6.70 -0.75 28.71
N ASP A 216 -7.76 -1.52 28.99
CA ASP A 216 -9.02 -1.07 29.61
C ASP A 216 -9.69 0.10 28.85
N LYS A 217 -9.73 -0.03 27.51
CA LYS A 217 -10.34 0.92 26.57
C LYS A 217 -11.48 0.24 25.79
N PRO A 218 -12.60 -0.08 26.46
CA PRO A 218 -13.65 -0.93 25.89
C PRO A 218 -14.34 -0.31 24.66
N GLU A 219 -14.53 1.01 24.64
CA GLU A 219 -15.13 1.73 23.50
C GLU A 219 -14.29 1.57 22.23
N GLN A 220 -12.98 1.79 22.32
CA GLN A 220 -12.07 1.64 21.19
C GLN A 220 -11.91 0.16 20.78
N ALA A 221 -11.90 -0.75 21.75
CA ALA A 221 -11.86 -2.19 21.48
C ALA A 221 -13.10 -2.64 20.70
N PHE A 222 -14.29 -2.21 21.13
CA PHE A 222 -15.55 -2.51 20.48
C PHE A 222 -15.58 -1.96 19.06
N ALA A 223 -15.18 -0.70 18.86
CA ALA A 223 -15.13 -0.07 17.54
C ALA A 223 -14.16 -0.80 16.57
N ALA A 224 -12.99 -1.22 17.04
CA ALA A 224 -12.04 -1.98 16.23
C ALA A 224 -12.58 -3.37 15.86
N ALA A 225 -13.15 -4.10 16.82
CA ALA A 225 -13.76 -5.40 16.59
C ALA A 225 -14.96 -5.32 15.63
N GLN A 226 -15.80 -4.29 15.77
CA GLN A 226 -16.95 -4.07 14.90
C GLN A 226 -16.53 -3.80 13.45
N LYS A 227 -15.40 -3.09 13.23
CA LYS A 227 -14.84 -2.88 11.88
C LYS A 227 -14.33 -4.18 11.25
N ALA A 228 -13.82 -5.13 12.04
CA ALA A 228 -13.30 -6.40 11.55
C ALA A 228 -14.41 -7.41 11.17
N LEU A 229 -15.60 -7.29 11.76
CA LEU A 229 -16.65 -8.30 11.66
C LEU A 229 -17.26 -8.47 10.25
N PRO A 230 -17.55 -7.43 9.45
CA PRO A 230 -18.18 -7.61 8.15
C PRO A 230 -17.33 -8.44 7.16
N PRO A 231 -16.02 -8.19 7.00
CA PRO A 231 -15.17 -9.07 6.18
C PRO A 231 -15.12 -10.50 6.71
N VAL A 232 -15.04 -10.70 8.04
CA VAL A 232 -15.04 -12.04 8.65
C VAL A 232 -16.31 -12.81 8.32
N ARG A 233 -17.48 -12.17 8.43
CA ARG A 233 -18.78 -12.76 8.06
C ARG A 233 -18.87 -13.11 6.58
N ARG A 234 -18.39 -12.21 5.71
CA ARG A 234 -18.54 -12.35 4.25
C ARG A 234 -17.58 -13.37 3.64
N TYR A 235 -16.35 -13.45 4.12
CA TYR A 235 -15.27 -14.24 3.49
C TYR A 235 -14.85 -15.47 4.29
N GLY A 236 -15.54 -15.78 5.39
CA GLY A 236 -15.39 -17.08 6.07
C GLY A 236 -14.07 -17.26 6.81
N LEU A 237 -13.62 -16.24 7.55
CA LEU A 237 -12.46 -16.35 8.45
C LEU A 237 -12.85 -17.09 9.74
N ALA A 238 -13.05 -18.42 9.62
CA ALA A 238 -13.63 -19.26 10.67
C ALA A 238 -12.95 -19.08 12.04
N ASN A 239 -11.61 -19.03 12.05
CA ASN A 239 -10.82 -18.87 13.27
C ASN A 239 -11.07 -17.55 14.01
N TYR A 240 -11.59 -16.52 13.32
CA TYR A 240 -11.87 -15.20 13.91
C TYR A 240 -13.35 -14.99 14.24
N ARG A 241 -14.27 -15.72 13.60
CA ARG A 241 -15.70 -15.40 13.68
C ARG A 241 -16.26 -15.53 15.09
N ALA A 242 -16.14 -16.70 15.70
CA ALA A 242 -16.64 -16.92 17.06
C ALA A 242 -15.89 -16.05 18.11
N PRO A 243 -14.54 -15.99 18.12
CA PRO A 243 -13.82 -15.19 19.12
C PRO A 243 -14.10 -13.68 19.02
N LEU A 244 -14.38 -13.17 17.82
CA LEU A 244 -14.73 -11.77 17.62
C LEU A 244 -16.15 -11.45 18.09
N LEU A 245 -17.11 -12.35 17.84
CA LEU A 245 -18.48 -12.24 18.35
C LEU A 245 -18.51 -12.30 19.88
N GLU A 246 -17.77 -13.24 20.48
CA GLU A 246 -17.60 -13.34 21.94
C GLU A 246 -17.09 -12.02 22.52
N LEU A 247 -16.00 -11.48 21.96
CA LEU A 247 -15.45 -10.21 22.40
C LEU A 247 -16.47 -9.06 22.31
N LEU A 248 -17.23 -8.99 21.21
CA LEU A 248 -18.23 -7.94 21.02
C LEU A 248 -19.42 -8.08 21.98
N VAL A 249 -19.82 -9.30 22.32
CA VAL A 249 -20.87 -9.56 23.33
C VAL A 249 -20.38 -9.10 24.71
N ASP A 250 -19.18 -9.50 25.11
CA ASP A 250 -18.60 -9.13 26.41
C ASP A 250 -18.45 -7.62 26.56
N LEU A 251 -17.83 -6.95 25.57
CA LEU A 251 -17.69 -5.50 25.54
C LEU A 251 -19.04 -4.80 25.43
N GLY A 252 -19.99 -5.36 24.68
CA GLY A 252 -21.32 -4.81 24.54
C GLY A 252 -22.07 -4.80 25.87
N TYR A 253 -21.96 -5.86 26.68
CA TYR A 253 -22.49 -5.86 28.05
C TYR A 253 -21.81 -4.82 28.93
N GLN A 254 -20.47 -4.73 28.89
CA GLN A 254 -19.72 -3.75 29.66
C GLN A 254 -20.14 -2.30 29.31
N LEU A 255 -20.47 -2.04 28.05
CA LEU A 255 -20.86 -0.72 27.54
C LEU A 255 -22.39 -0.48 27.56
N GLY A 256 -23.20 -1.45 28.00
CA GLY A 256 -24.67 -1.34 27.99
C GLY A 256 -25.30 -1.29 26.58
N ARG A 257 -24.67 -1.90 25.58
CA ARG A 257 -25.11 -1.93 24.17
C ARG A 257 -25.97 -3.17 23.88
N PRO A 258 -26.89 -3.10 22.90
CA PRO A 258 -27.69 -4.25 22.51
C PRO A 258 -26.81 -5.33 21.84
N VAL A 259 -26.78 -6.52 22.44
CA VAL A 259 -25.95 -7.66 21.97
C VAL A 259 -26.75 -8.86 21.49
N ALA A 260 -28.10 -8.82 21.55
CA ALA A 260 -28.97 -9.97 21.25
C ALA A 260 -28.66 -10.64 19.90
N GLN A 261 -28.49 -9.85 18.83
CA GLN A 261 -28.16 -10.38 17.50
C GLN A 261 -26.78 -11.05 17.43
N LEU A 262 -25.80 -10.52 18.18
CA LEU A 262 -24.46 -11.08 18.23
C LEU A 262 -24.45 -12.40 19.01
N GLN A 263 -25.27 -12.49 20.06
CA GLN A 263 -25.43 -13.70 20.85
C GLN A 263 -26.15 -14.80 20.09
N GLU A 264 -27.21 -14.46 19.36
CA GLU A 264 -27.94 -15.38 18.50
C GLU A 264 -27.00 -15.96 17.42
N GLU A 265 -26.24 -15.11 16.72
CA GLU A 265 -25.25 -15.58 15.74
C GLU A 265 -24.18 -16.48 16.38
N LEU A 266 -23.67 -16.11 17.56
CA LEU A 266 -22.67 -16.93 18.26
C LEU A 266 -23.23 -18.30 18.67
N MET A 267 -24.49 -18.37 19.09
CA MET A 267 -25.16 -19.61 19.44
C MET A 267 -25.35 -20.50 18.20
N GLU A 268 -25.85 -19.93 17.10
CA GLU A 268 -26.00 -20.65 15.83
C GLU A 268 -24.68 -21.23 15.32
N LEU A 269 -23.58 -20.48 15.44
CA LEU A 269 -22.24 -20.96 15.05
C LEU A 269 -21.77 -22.14 15.90
N ARG A 270 -21.98 -22.07 17.21
CA ARG A 270 -21.60 -23.14 18.15
C ARG A 270 -22.41 -24.42 17.93
N ASP A 271 -23.69 -24.27 17.63
CA ASP A 271 -24.60 -25.38 17.33
C ASP A 271 -24.25 -26.04 15.99
N ALA A 272 -23.96 -25.24 14.95
CA ALA A 272 -23.57 -25.72 13.63
C ALA A 272 -22.27 -26.52 13.65
N GLU A 273 -21.30 -26.11 14.48
CA GLU A 273 -20.00 -26.78 14.60
C GLU A 273 -20.02 -27.95 15.60
N ARG A 274 -21.20 -28.36 16.12
CA ARG A 274 -21.37 -29.47 17.09
C ARG A 274 -20.41 -29.39 18.28
N GLY A 275 -20.11 -28.17 18.75
CA GLY A 275 -19.16 -27.95 19.84
C GLY A 275 -17.68 -28.13 19.48
N MET A 276 -17.32 -28.24 18.18
CA MET A 276 -15.92 -28.22 17.73
C MET A 276 -15.33 -26.81 17.59
N VAL A 277 -16.12 -25.75 17.84
CA VAL A 277 -15.58 -24.39 17.95
C VAL A 277 -14.55 -24.39 19.07
N SER A 278 -13.29 -24.26 18.71
CA SER A 278 -12.21 -24.09 19.69
C SER A 278 -12.55 -22.87 20.55
N PRO A 279 -12.64 -22.98 21.89
CA PRO A 279 -13.05 -21.89 22.78
C PRO A 279 -11.92 -20.87 22.97
N ARG A 280 -11.13 -20.62 21.92
CA ARG A 280 -9.99 -19.72 21.96
C ARG A 280 -10.50 -18.30 22.04
N SER A 281 -10.05 -17.58 23.05
CA SER A 281 -10.29 -16.14 23.10
C SER A 281 -9.67 -15.45 21.88
N LEU A 282 -10.19 -14.29 21.48
CA LEU A 282 -9.61 -13.54 20.34
C LEU A 282 -8.10 -13.27 20.53
N LYS A 283 -7.68 -13.10 21.79
CA LYS A 283 -6.28 -12.92 22.15
C LYS A 283 -5.43 -14.16 21.85
N GLU A 284 -5.93 -15.36 22.11
CA GLU A 284 -5.21 -16.60 21.79
C GLU A 284 -5.03 -16.78 20.28
N VAL A 285 -6.06 -16.46 19.50
CA VAL A 285 -5.98 -16.48 18.02
C VAL A 285 -4.93 -15.48 17.55
N VAL A 286 -5.00 -14.21 18.00
CA VAL A 286 -4.06 -13.16 17.61
C VAL A 286 -2.61 -13.47 18.01
N VAL A 287 -2.39 -14.09 19.17
CA VAL A 287 -1.04 -14.47 19.65
C VAL A 287 -0.41 -15.58 18.81
N GLN A 288 -1.22 -16.41 18.14
CA GLN A 288 -0.74 -17.49 17.27
C GLN A 288 -0.38 -17.01 15.86
N GLU A 289 -0.75 -15.79 15.49
CA GLU A 289 -0.40 -15.19 14.20
C GLU A 289 1.04 -14.67 14.19
N PHE A 290 1.66 -14.69 13.00
CA PHE A 290 3.00 -14.15 12.75
C PHE A 290 4.10 -14.70 13.68
N ILE A 291 4.02 -16.00 14.00
CA ILE A 291 5.06 -16.76 14.73
C ILE A 291 6.24 -17.07 13.82
#